data_AF-A0A8J7F4I5-F1
#
_entry.id   AF-A0A8J7F4I5-F1
#
_cell.length_a   1.000
_cell.length_b   1.000
_cell.length_c   1.000
_cell.angle_alpha   90.00
_cell.angle_beta   90.00
_cell.angle_gamma   90.00
#
_symmetry.space_group_name_H-M   'P 1'
#
loop_
_entity.id
_entity.type
_entity.pdbx_description
1 polymer ?
#
loop_
_entity_poly.entity_id
_entity_poly.type
_entity_poly.pdbx_seq_one_letter_code
_entity_poly.pdbx_strand_id
1 'polypeptide(L)'
;MANRVSRKEAEPSTEHKYQIRFFYDWGCDSPFWCGNDAARAKFDVGPIEPETLGLSIQTSETVRALAEWHDTSLNWDYPPDPSPWRQAECDRFNAAVDSLLETVRAELSEEYEIVDRQWRASEDPDLDRYLADPKGFRR
;
A
#
# COMPACT_ATOMS: atom_id res chain seq x y z
N MET A 1 -24.03 2.86 -55.07
CA MET A 1 -24.20 1.98 -53.88
C MET A 1 -23.11 0.92 -53.95
N ALA A 2 -22.31 0.58 -52.94
CA ALA A 2 -22.51 0.62 -51.50
C ALA A 2 -21.22 1.03 -50.77
N ASN A 3 -21.38 1.83 -49.71
CA ASN A 3 -20.32 2.30 -48.85
C ASN A 3 -20.05 1.21 -47.80
N ARG A 4 -18.93 0.50 -47.89
CA ARG A 4 -18.51 -0.49 -46.88
C ARG A 4 -17.76 0.28 -45.80
N VAL A 5 -18.48 0.71 -44.76
CA VAL A 5 -17.88 1.26 -43.56
C VAL A 5 -17.10 0.15 -42.87
N SER A 6 -15.78 0.22 -42.96
CA SER A 6 -14.86 -0.60 -42.16
C SER A 6 -15.17 -0.35 -40.69
N ARG A 7 -15.66 -1.38 -39.99
CA ARG A 7 -15.59 -1.40 -38.53
C ARG A 7 -14.11 -1.39 -38.18
N LYS A 8 -13.62 -0.30 -37.61
CA LYS A 8 -12.41 -0.37 -36.79
C LYS A 8 -12.75 -1.28 -35.63
N GLU A 9 -12.09 -2.44 -35.56
CA GLU A 9 -11.99 -3.18 -34.32
C GLU A 9 -11.33 -2.22 -33.33
N ALA A 10 -12.05 -1.86 -32.27
CA ALA A 10 -11.45 -1.14 -31.17
C ALA A 10 -10.47 -2.10 -30.51
N GLU A 11 -9.19 -1.72 -30.49
CA GLU A 11 -8.21 -2.35 -29.61
C GLU A 11 -8.82 -2.38 -28.19
N PRO A 12 -8.70 -3.48 -27.42
CA PRO A 12 -9.20 -3.51 -26.06
C PRO A 12 -8.51 -2.38 -25.30
N SER A 13 -9.28 -1.38 -24.91
CA SER A 13 -8.84 -0.33 -24.01
C SER A 13 -8.40 -1.01 -22.72
N THR A 14 -7.09 -0.98 -22.45
CA THR A 14 -6.48 -1.39 -21.18
C THR A 14 -6.81 -0.35 -20.10
N GLU A 15 -8.09 -0.05 -19.94
CA GLU A 15 -8.57 0.87 -18.92
C GLU A 15 -8.95 0.03 -17.71
N HIS A 16 -8.05 0.01 -16.72
CA HIS A 16 -8.33 -0.63 -15.44
C HIS A 16 -9.55 0.04 -14.82
N LYS A 17 -10.54 -0.78 -14.45
CA LYS A 17 -11.84 -0.32 -14.00
C LYS A 17 -11.77 0.23 -12.57
N TYR A 18 -11.01 -0.43 -11.70
CA TYR A 18 -10.91 -0.08 -10.29
C TYR A 18 -9.47 0.28 -9.93
N GLN A 19 -9.26 1.53 -9.55
CA GLN A 19 -7.98 1.97 -9.03
C GLN A 19 -7.92 1.71 -7.53
N ILE A 20 -6.86 1.03 -7.08
CA ILE A 20 -6.60 0.67 -5.70
C ILE A 20 -5.28 1.32 -5.28
N ARG A 21 -5.32 2.24 -4.32
CA ARG A 21 -4.13 2.82 -3.71
C ARG A 21 -3.56 1.85 -2.69
N PHE A 22 -2.25 1.64 -2.71
CA PHE A 22 -1.55 0.78 -1.77
C PHE A 22 -0.73 1.64 -0.80
N PHE A 23 -1.09 1.64 0.48
CA PHE A 23 -0.28 2.17 1.59
C PHE A 23 -0.85 1.68 2.93
N TYR A 24 0.04 1.35 3.87
CA TYR A 24 -0.36 1.02 5.24
C TYR A 24 -0.73 2.28 6.01
N ASP A 25 -1.79 2.18 6.80
CA ASP A 25 -2.21 3.18 7.78
C ASP A 25 -2.15 2.54 9.17
N TRP A 26 -1.93 3.33 10.22
CA TRP A 26 -1.68 2.81 11.55
C TRP A 26 -2.91 2.09 12.11
N GLY A 27 -2.70 0.87 12.63
CA GLY A 27 -3.76 0.04 13.19
C GLY A 27 -4.77 -0.50 12.17
N CYS A 28 -4.46 -0.41 10.87
CA CYS A 28 -5.21 -1.05 9.80
C CYS A 28 -4.47 -2.31 9.32
N ASP A 29 -5.19 -3.43 9.17
CA ASP A 29 -4.62 -4.72 8.75
C ASP A 29 -4.47 -4.87 7.23
N SER A 30 -5.03 -3.92 6.46
CA SER A 30 -4.99 -3.90 5.00
C SER A 30 -4.51 -2.55 4.45
N PRO A 31 -3.60 -2.55 3.45
CA PRO A 31 -3.07 -1.36 2.79
C PRO A 31 -3.87 -0.95 1.54
N PHE A 32 -4.98 -1.62 1.23
CA PHE A 32 -5.70 -1.41 -0.04
C PHE A 32 -6.82 -0.40 0.12
N TRP A 33 -6.75 0.73 -0.58
CA TRP A 33 -7.75 1.80 -0.47
C TRP A 33 -8.34 2.15 -1.82
N CYS A 34 -9.63 2.50 -1.86
CA CYS A 34 -10.25 2.99 -3.09
C CYS A 34 -9.50 4.23 -3.64
N GLY A 35 -9.11 4.16 -4.91
CA GLY A 35 -8.40 5.21 -5.66
C GLY A 35 -9.31 6.02 -6.60
N ASN A 36 -10.41 5.42 -7.08
CA ASN A 36 -11.40 6.09 -7.94
C ASN A 36 -12.85 5.84 -7.47
N ASP A 37 -13.81 6.54 -8.10
CA ASP A 37 -15.24 6.44 -7.75
C ASP A 37 -15.82 5.05 -8.07
N ALA A 38 -15.32 4.39 -9.11
CA ALA A 38 -15.74 3.04 -9.47
C ALA A 38 -15.36 2.01 -8.39
N ALA A 39 -14.14 2.11 -7.84
CA ALA A 39 -13.71 1.28 -6.71
C ALA A 39 -14.56 1.57 -5.47
N ARG A 40 -14.79 2.84 -5.15
CA ARG A 40 -15.60 3.24 -3.99
C ARG A 40 -17.05 2.76 -4.10
N ALA A 41 -17.64 2.82 -5.28
CA ALA A 41 -18.99 2.30 -5.51
C ALA A 41 -19.09 0.77 -5.31
N LYS A 42 -17.98 0.04 -5.49
CA LYS A 42 -17.92 -1.42 -5.34
C LYS A 42 -17.58 -1.87 -3.92
N PHE A 43 -16.63 -1.19 -3.27
CA PHE A 43 -16.02 -1.62 -2.01
C PHE A 43 -16.37 -0.75 -0.80
N ASP A 44 -17.16 0.32 -1.00
CA ASP A 44 -17.53 1.30 0.02
C ASP A 44 -16.30 2.10 0.57
N VAL A 45 -16.49 2.75 1.71
CA VAL A 45 -15.47 3.53 2.42
C VAL A 45 -14.67 2.67 3.39
N GLY A 46 -13.35 2.67 3.24
CA GLY A 46 -12.42 1.96 4.14
C GLY A 46 -11.31 1.21 3.39
N PRO A 47 -10.44 0.52 4.13
CA PRO A 47 -9.48 -0.40 3.53
C PRO A 47 -10.22 -1.66 3.02
N ILE A 48 -9.77 -2.20 1.91
CA ILE A 48 -10.35 -3.36 1.24
C ILE A 48 -9.59 -4.59 1.72
N GLU A 49 -10.29 -5.62 2.18
CA GLU A 49 -9.65 -6.88 2.57
C GLU A 49 -8.93 -7.54 1.37
N PRO A 50 -7.72 -8.11 1.55
CA PRO A 50 -6.98 -8.73 0.47
C PRO A 50 -7.76 -9.85 -0.23
N GLU A 51 -8.57 -10.61 0.52
CA GLU A 51 -9.42 -11.67 -0.02
C GLU A 51 -10.55 -11.12 -0.91
N THR A 52 -11.04 -9.91 -0.62
CA THR A 52 -12.06 -9.22 -1.44
C THR A 52 -11.49 -8.84 -2.82
N LEU A 53 -10.18 -8.63 -2.92
CA LEU A 53 -9.47 -8.42 -4.18
C LEU A 53 -9.10 -9.72 -4.91
N GLY A 54 -9.36 -10.88 -4.31
CA GLY A 54 -9.03 -12.19 -4.87
C GLY A 54 -7.59 -12.63 -4.65
N LEU A 55 -6.87 -12.00 -3.71
CA LEU A 55 -5.50 -12.40 -3.37
C LEU A 55 -5.48 -13.76 -2.67
N SER A 56 -4.39 -14.49 -2.84
CA SER A 56 -4.20 -15.81 -2.22
C SER A 56 -4.12 -15.69 -0.69
N ILE A 57 -4.38 -16.80 0.02
CA ILE A 57 -4.26 -16.86 1.49
C ILE A 57 -2.85 -16.44 1.93
N GLN A 58 -1.82 -16.94 1.24
CA GLN A 58 -0.42 -16.63 1.56
C GLN A 58 -0.10 -15.15 1.37
N THR A 59 -0.57 -14.54 0.28
CA THR A 59 -0.39 -13.10 0.04
C THR A 59 -1.16 -12.27 1.07
N SER A 60 -2.38 -12.70 1.43
CA SER A 60 -3.20 -12.05 2.45
C SER A 60 -2.57 -12.10 3.85
N GLU A 61 -1.95 -13.22 4.22
CA GLU A 61 -1.19 -13.34 5.47
C GLU A 61 0.05 -12.43 5.47
N THR A 62 0.75 -12.34 4.34
CA THR A 62 1.92 -11.46 4.17
C THR A 62 1.53 -9.98 4.29
N VAL A 63 0.39 -9.58 3.72
CA VAL A 63 -0.19 -8.24 3.86
C VAL A 63 -0.38 -7.90 5.33
N ARG A 64 -1.04 -8.76 6.10
CA ARG A 64 -1.31 -8.51 7.52
C ARG A 64 -0.03 -8.50 8.36
N ALA A 65 0.91 -9.40 8.09
CA ALA A 65 2.20 -9.42 8.77
C ALA A 65 3.00 -8.12 8.53
N LEU A 66 2.92 -7.56 7.32
CA LEU A 66 3.55 -6.27 7.02
C LEU A 66 2.80 -5.09 7.63
N ALA A 67 1.48 -5.16 7.80
CA ALA A 67 0.72 -4.17 8.57
C ALA A 67 1.16 -4.14 10.04
N GLU A 68 1.22 -5.31 10.68
CA GLU A 68 1.70 -5.44 12.06
C GLU A 68 3.15 -4.94 12.21
N TRP A 69 4.00 -5.25 11.24
CA TRP A 69 5.37 -4.76 11.23
C TRP A 69 5.40 -3.24 11.08
N HIS A 70 4.67 -2.68 10.09
CA HIS A 70 4.56 -1.25 9.87
C HIS A 70 4.23 -0.53 11.19
N ASP A 71 3.21 -0.98 11.93
CA ASP A 71 2.78 -0.40 13.21
C ASP A 71 3.92 -0.27 14.24
N THR A 72 4.96 -1.11 14.19
CA THR A 72 6.12 -0.99 15.09
C THR A 72 7.03 0.22 14.78
N SER A 73 6.87 0.84 13.62
CA SER A 73 7.58 2.07 13.26
C SER A 73 6.97 3.32 13.89
N LEU A 74 5.79 3.21 14.51
CA LEU A 74 5.17 4.28 15.27
C LEU A 74 5.57 4.20 16.75
N ASN A 75 5.98 5.33 17.33
CA ASN A 75 6.00 5.45 18.79
C ASN A 75 4.56 5.61 19.30
N TRP A 76 3.95 4.50 19.74
CA TRP A 76 2.56 4.50 20.22
C TRP A 76 2.35 5.29 21.52
N ASP A 77 3.39 5.48 22.34
CA ASP A 77 3.29 6.28 23.56
C ASP A 77 3.20 7.77 23.23
N TYR A 78 3.90 8.22 22.19
CA TYR A 78 3.84 9.59 21.69
C TYR A 78 4.17 9.66 20.19
N PRO A 79 3.15 9.57 19.31
CA PRO A 79 3.32 9.53 17.85
C PRO A 79 4.18 10.62 17.20
N PRO A 80 4.23 11.86 17.74
CA PRO A 80 5.10 12.90 17.16
C PRO A 80 6.60 12.66 17.31
N ASP A 81 7.02 11.76 18.21
CA ASP A 81 8.43 11.41 18.38
C ASP A 81 8.98 10.64 17.17
N PRO A 82 10.31 10.61 17.00
CA PRO A 82 10.95 9.82 15.96
C PRO A 82 10.51 8.36 15.96
N SER A 83 10.39 7.79 14.76
CA SER A 83 10.22 6.34 14.60
C SER A 83 11.35 5.59 15.31
N PRO A 84 11.08 4.48 16.01
CA PRO A 84 12.14 3.70 16.66
C PRO A 84 12.99 2.90 15.65
N TRP A 85 12.61 2.87 14.38
CA TRP A 85 13.32 2.12 13.36
C TRP A 85 14.66 2.76 13.00
N ARG A 86 15.70 1.93 13.06
CA ARG A 86 17.00 2.22 12.45
C ARG A 86 16.95 1.97 10.95
N GLN A 87 17.89 2.53 10.21
CA GLN A 87 17.93 2.46 8.75
C GLN A 87 17.87 1.02 8.23
N ALA A 88 18.55 0.09 8.91
CA ALA A 88 18.50 -1.32 8.56
C ALA A 88 17.07 -1.90 8.64
N GLU A 89 16.24 -1.46 9.59
CA GLU A 89 14.84 -1.88 9.68
C GLU A 89 14.01 -1.29 8.55
N CYS A 90 14.19 0.02 8.30
CA CYS A 90 13.55 0.72 7.20
C CYS A 90 13.83 0.01 5.86
N ASP A 91 15.09 -0.35 5.59
CA ASP A 91 15.50 -1.02 4.37
C ASP A 91 14.86 -2.41 4.25
N ARG A 92 14.81 -3.19 5.34
CA ARG A 92 14.15 -4.51 5.35
C ARG A 92 12.66 -4.41 5.07
N PHE A 93 11.97 -3.45 5.70
CA PHE A 93 10.55 -3.22 5.47
C PHE A 93 10.28 -2.78 4.02
N ASN A 94 11.06 -1.83 3.50
CA ASN A 94 10.91 -1.33 2.13
C ASN A 94 11.07 -2.45 1.10
N ALA A 95 12.09 -3.30 1.26
CA ALA A 95 12.30 -4.44 0.37
C ALA A 95 11.13 -5.45 0.43
N ALA A 96 10.57 -5.66 1.62
CA ALA A 96 9.41 -6.55 1.79
C ALA A 96 8.14 -5.96 1.14
N VAL A 97 7.92 -4.65 1.26
CA VAL A 97 6.83 -3.93 0.56
C VAL A 97 6.98 -4.06 -0.96
N ASP A 98 8.18 -3.84 -1.50
CA ASP A 98 8.44 -3.95 -2.94
C ASP A 98 8.13 -5.36 -3.44
N SER A 99 8.61 -6.39 -2.73
CA SER A 99 8.33 -7.79 -3.06
C SER A 99 6.84 -8.14 -2.97
N LEU A 100 6.12 -7.59 -1.98
CA LEU A 100 4.68 -7.81 -1.86
C LEU A 100 3.93 -7.13 -3.02
N LEU A 101 4.30 -5.90 -3.39
CA LEU A 101 3.66 -5.18 -4.50
C LEU A 101 3.79 -5.91 -5.83
N GLU A 102 4.95 -6.50 -6.10
CA GLU A 102 5.15 -7.37 -7.28
C GLU A 102 4.21 -8.58 -7.24
N THR A 103 4.13 -9.25 -6.09
CA THR A 103 3.24 -10.42 -5.88
C THR A 103 1.77 -10.06 -6.08
N VAL A 104 1.32 -8.97 -5.45
CA VAL A 104 -0.06 -8.48 -5.56
C VAL A 104 -0.41 -8.15 -7.01
N ARG A 105 0.47 -7.46 -7.74
CA ARG A 105 0.24 -7.13 -9.15
C ARG A 105 0.14 -8.36 -10.04
N ALA A 106 0.86 -9.42 -9.71
CA ALA A 106 0.81 -10.69 -10.45
C ALA A 106 -0.46 -11.50 -10.15
N GLU A 107 -1.01 -11.40 -8.94
CA GLU A 107 -2.24 -12.11 -8.53
C GLU A 107 -3.52 -11.38 -8.94
N LEU A 108 -3.49 -10.05 -9.03
CA LEU A 108 -4.68 -9.26 -9.36
C LEU A 108 -5.14 -9.47 -10.80
N SER A 109 -6.47 -9.51 -10.97
CA SER A 109 -7.07 -9.50 -12.31
C SER A 109 -6.83 -8.17 -13.03
N GLU A 110 -6.87 -8.19 -14.35
CA GLU A 110 -6.71 -7.01 -15.23
C GLU A 110 -7.71 -5.86 -14.96
N GLU A 111 -8.82 -6.11 -14.25
CA GLU A 111 -9.78 -5.08 -13.85
C GLU A 111 -9.22 -4.08 -12.82
N TYR A 112 -8.14 -4.41 -12.11
CA TYR A 112 -7.55 -3.60 -11.05
C TYR A 112 -6.26 -2.91 -11.50
N GLU A 113 -6.09 -1.66 -11.06
CA GLU A 113 -4.82 -0.94 -11.11
C GLU A 113 -4.33 -0.72 -9.68
N ILE A 114 -3.10 -1.16 -9.36
CA ILE A 114 -2.44 -0.83 -8.10
C ILE A 114 -1.60 0.42 -8.25
N VAL A 115 -1.99 1.48 -7.53
CA VAL A 115 -1.23 2.72 -7.39
C VAL A 115 -0.45 2.64 -6.09
N ASP A 116 0.85 2.46 -6.19
CA ASP A 116 1.74 2.51 -5.03
C ASP A 116 1.78 3.93 -4.45
N ARG A 117 1.38 4.05 -3.18
CA ARG A 117 1.40 5.27 -2.39
C ARG A 117 2.19 5.08 -1.09
N GLN A 118 2.78 3.91 -0.88
CA GLN A 118 3.51 3.59 0.33
C GLN A 118 4.78 4.43 0.35
N TRP A 119 4.94 5.25 1.38
CA TRP A 119 6.20 5.92 1.60
C TRP A 119 7.27 4.88 1.96
N ARG A 120 8.44 4.97 1.33
CA ARG A 120 9.59 4.12 1.70
C ARG A 120 10.23 4.71 2.94
N ALA A 121 10.22 3.94 4.03
CA ALA A 121 10.74 4.34 5.32
C ALA A 121 12.22 4.72 5.23
N SER A 122 12.64 5.67 6.05
CA SER A 122 14.03 6.06 6.26
C SER A 122 14.20 6.31 7.74
N GLU A 123 15.41 6.06 8.26
CA GLU A 123 15.71 6.41 9.65
C GLU A 123 15.42 7.88 9.89
N ASP A 124 14.77 8.16 11.01
CA ASP A 124 14.48 9.52 11.41
C ASP A 124 15.79 10.25 11.72
N PRO A 125 16.08 11.41 11.08
CA PRO A 125 17.33 12.11 11.30
C PRO A 125 17.54 12.56 12.75
N ASP A 126 16.46 12.67 13.52
CA ASP A 126 16.52 13.02 14.94
C ASP A 126 16.57 11.82 15.88
N LEU A 127 16.56 10.58 15.38
CA LEU A 127 16.49 9.38 16.23
C LEU A 127 17.66 9.29 17.22
N ASP A 128 18.89 9.60 16.79
CA ASP A 128 20.05 9.61 17.70
C ASP A 128 19.92 10.68 18.79
N ARG A 129 19.40 11.87 18.45
CA ARG A 129 19.15 12.94 19.43
C ARG A 129 18.07 12.52 20.42
N TYR A 130 17.01 11.90 19.93
CA TYR A 130 15.92 11.37 20.75
C TYR A 130 16.41 10.28 21.71
N LEU A 131 17.15 9.28 21.22
CA LEU A 131 17.63 8.18 22.06
C LEU A 131 18.67 8.61 23.09
N ALA A 132 19.42 9.70 22.84
CA ALA A 132 20.36 10.26 23.82
C ALA A 132 19.66 10.93 25.02
N ASP A 133 18.52 11.59 24.82
CA ASP A 133 17.71 12.19 25.89
C ASP A 133 16.21 12.25 25.50
N PRO A 134 15.45 11.15 25.66
CA PRO A 134 14.05 11.11 25.25
C PRO A 134 13.16 12.10 26.02
N LYS A 135 13.49 12.39 27.29
CA LYS A 135 12.69 13.28 28.14
C LYS A 135 12.92 14.76 27.84
N GLY A 136 14.12 15.10 27.38
CA GLY A 136 14.50 16.45 26.97
C GLY A 136 14.31 16.73 25.47
N PHE A 137 14.01 15.70 24.67
CA PHE A 137 13.88 15.82 23.23
C PHE A 137 12.80 16.83 22.82
N ARG A 138 13.14 17.66 21.82
CA ARG A 138 12.23 18.61 21.18
C ARG A 138 12.56 18.68 19.70
N ARG A 139 11.52 18.57 18.89
CA ARG A 139 11.56 18.70 17.44
C ARG A 139 11.45 20.15 17.00
#